data_AF-A0A3M7C279-F1
#
_entry.id   AF-A0A3M7C279-F1
#
_cell.length_a   1.000
_cell.length_b   1.000
_cell.length_c   1.000
_cell.angle_alpha   90.00
_cell.angle_beta   90.00
_cell.angle_gamma   90.00
#
_symmetry.space_group_name_H-M   'P 1'
#
loop_
_entity.id
_entity.type
_entity.pdbx_description
1 polymer ?
#
loop_
_entity_poly.entity_id
_entity_poly.type
_entity_poly.pdbx_seq_one_letter_code
_entity_poly.pdbx_strand_id
1 'polypeptide(L)'
;MFSILNEIKNPTHVRTTSVIVASIGTAASVYVLVAITGYLSYGNNVIGNIVAQYAPSVAATIARLAIVIMVGLSYPLQVHPCRASLDAVSRWRPQSSRAASDRSPNDTSPSRASLLGGNSATHNTTSKLTPSPSNRPRPDEMSELRFACLTTLIIILSYLVAMTVSSLDKVLAYVGSTGSTSISFILPGLFYYKISAPDSPHAQRLVKDEDDEVYDSPDGGAVDAGEG
;
A
#
# COMPACT_ATOMS: atom_id res chain seq x y z
N MET A 1 1.92 2.43 -9.28
CA MET A 1 1.56 3.70 -9.92
C MET A 1 2.72 4.70 -9.92
N PHE A 2 3.32 5.02 -8.77
CA PHE A 2 4.46 5.95 -8.70
C PHE A 2 5.65 5.55 -9.58
N SER A 3 5.99 4.26 -9.67
CA SER A 3 7.07 3.79 -10.55
C SER A 3 6.77 4.02 -12.04
N ILE A 4 5.51 3.93 -12.47
CA ILE A 4 5.10 4.18 -13.86
C ILE A 4 5.14 5.68 -14.17
N LEU A 5 4.69 6.52 -13.24
CA LEU A 5 4.77 7.97 -13.37
C LEU A 5 6.21 8.46 -13.44
N ASN A 6 7.11 7.82 -12.69
CA ASN A 6 8.52 8.15 -12.63
C ASN A 6 9.29 7.74 -13.90
N GLU A 7 8.79 6.76 -14.65
CA GLU A 7 9.39 6.29 -15.91
C GLU A 7 8.95 7.13 -17.13
N ILE A 8 7.86 7.89 -17.01
CA ILE A 8 7.34 8.70 -18.11
C ILE A 8 8.12 10.01 -18.20
N LYS A 9 8.83 10.22 -19.31
CA LYS A 9 9.68 11.40 -19.57
C LYS A 9 8.98 12.75 -19.37
N ASN A 10 7.67 12.85 -19.63
CA ASN A 10 6.85 14.06 -19.44
C ASN A 10 5.46 13.68 -18.88
N PRO A 11 5.28 13.61 -17.55
CA PRO A 11 4.02 13.23 -16.95
C PRO A 11 3.03 14.41 -16.98
N THR A 12 2.32 14.58 -18.09
CA THR A 12 1.14 15.46 -18.14
C THR A 12 -0.10 14.63 -17.86
N HIS A 13 -1.08 15.22 -17.15
CA HIS A 13 -2.30 14.52 -16.72
C HIS A 13 -3.03 13.82 -17.89
N VAL A 14 -3.05 14.47 -19.06
CA VAL A 14 -3.66 13.94 -20.28
C VAL A 14 -2.90 12.74 -20.84
N ARG A 15 -1.56 12.79 -20.90
CA ARG A 15 -0.73 11.70 -21.44
C ARG A 15 -0.76 10.48 -20.53
N THR A 16 -0.68 10.68 -19.22
CA THR A 16 -0.78 9.60 -18.24
C THR A 16 -2.15 8.90 -18.33
N THR A 17 -3.24 9.68 -18.40
CA THR A 17 -4.59 9.12 -18.53
C THR A 17 -4.77 8.37 -19.85
N SER A 18 -4.22 8.89 -20.95
CA SER A 18 -4.25 8.21 -22.25
C SER A 18 -3.55 6.84 -22.22
N VAL A 19 -2.39 6.73 -21.57
CA VAL A 19 -1.66 5.44 -21.40
C VAL A 19 -2.47 4.46 -20.55
N ILE A 20 -3.09 4.94 -19.47
CA ILE A 20 -3.95 4.12 -18.61
C ILE A 20 -5.15 3.58 -19.40
N VAL A 21 -5.85 4.45 -20.13
CA VAL A 21 -7.02 4.06 -20.93
C VAL A 21 -6.62 3.10 -22.05
N ALA A 22 -5.51 3.36 -22.76
CA ALA A 22 -5.04 2.49 -23.84
C ALA A 22 -4.63 1.09 -23.31
N SER A 23 -3.98 1.03 -22.16
CA SER A 23 -3.57 -0.25 -21.55
C SER A 23 -4.77 -1.04 -21.01
N ILE A 24 -5.70 -0.39 -20.32
CA ILE A 24 -6.95 -1.03 -19.86
C ILE A 24 -7.79 -1.48 -21.06
N GLY A 25 -7.89 -0.66 -22.11
CA GLY A 25 -8.64 -0.96 -23.32
C GLY A 25 -8.09 -2.18 -24.07
N THR A 26 -6.76 -2.29 -24.20
CA THR A 26 -6.11 -3.45 -24.83
C THR A 26 -6.24 -4.71 -23.96
N ALA A 27 -6.17 -4.61 -22.63
CA ALA A 27 -6.43 -5.74 -21.74
C ALA A 27 -7.90 -6.21 -21.83
N ALA A 28 -8.85 -5.27 -21.84
CA ALA A 28 -10.27 -5.55 -21.94
C ALA A 28 -10.62 -6.23 -23.27
N SER A 29 -10.03 -5.80 -24.39
CA SER A 29 -10.28 -6.42 -25.68
C SER A 29 -9.81 -7.88 -25.72
N VAL A 30 -8.63 -8.18 -25.19
CA VAL A 30 -8.12 -9.55 -25.08
C VAL A 30 -9.03 -10.41 -24.19
N TYR A 31 -9.48 -9.88 -23.05
CA TYR A 31 -10.38 -10.61 -22.15
C TYR A 31 -11.73 -10.91 -22.81
N VAL A 32 -12.31 -9.94 -23.53
CA VAL A 32 -13.56 -10.13 -24.27
C VAL A 32 -13.40 -11.16 -25.38
N LEU A 33 -12.31 -11.12 -26.14
CA LEU A 33 -12.03 -12.10 -27.20
C LEU A 33 -11.91 -13.52 -26.64
N VAL A 34 -11.18 -13.70 -25.54
CA VAL A 34 -11.04 -15.00 -24.86
C VAL A 34 -12.39 -15.47 -24.31
N ALA A 35 -13.18 -14.56 -23.71
CA ALA A 35 -14.49 -14.88 -23.16
C ALA A 35 -15.50 -15.30 -24.25
N ILE A 36 -15.60 -14.54 -25.35
CA ILE A 36 -16.48 -14.87 -26.48
C ILE A 36 -16.07 -16.20 -27.11
N THR A 37 -14.78 -16.41 -27.36
CA THR A 37 -14.29 -17.65 -27.98
C THR A 37 -14.52 -18.87 -27.07
N GLY A 38 -14.30 -18.71 -25.76
CA GLY A 38 -14.59 -19.76 -24.78
C GLY A 38 -16.07 -20.10 -24.69
N TYR A 39 -16.94 -19.08 -24.71
CA TYR A 39 -18.39 -19.26 -24.70
C TYR A 39 -18.90 -19.91 -25.99
N LEU A 40 -18.41 -19.50 -27.16
CA LEU A 40 -18.75 -20.14 -28.43
C LEU A 40 -18.29 -21.60 -28.51
N SER A 41 -17.19 -21.95 -27.84
CA SER A 41 -16.65 -23.33 -27.86
C SER A 41 -17.46 -24.32 -27.04
N TYR A 42 -18.01 -23.90 -25.90
CA TYR A 42 -18.68 -24.80 -24.94
C TYR A 42 -20.14 -24.44 -24.63
N GLY A 43 -20.63 -23.30 -25.13
CA GLY A 43 -21.95 -22.76 -24.87
C GLY A 43 -22.24 -22.64 -23.38
N ASN A 44 -23.40 -23.15 -22.97
CA ASN A 44 -23.88 -23.09 -21.58
C ASN A 44 -23.14 -24.02 -20.61
N ASN A 45 -22.21 -24.87 -21.09
CA ASN A 45 -21.46 -25.82 -20.26
C ASN A 45 -20.03 -25.34 -19.95
N VAL A 46 -19.76 -24.04 -20.05
CA VAL A 46 -18.44 -23.47 -19.73
C VAL A 46 -18.19 -23.50 -18.22
N ILE A 47 -17.08 -24.11 -17.81
CA ILE A 47 -16.61 -24.12 -16.41
C ILE A 47 -15.70 -22.92 -16.12
N GLY A 48 -15.58 -22.53 -14.85
CA GLY A 48 -14.74 -21.40 -14.44
C GLY A 48 -13.25 -21.53 -14.80
N ASN A 49 -12.77 -22.76 -15.02
CA ASN A 49 -11.45 -23.02 -15.60
C ASN A 49 -11.58 -23.54 -17.03
N ILE A 50 -11.68 -22.63 -18.00
CA ILE A 50 -11.87 -22.96 -19.42
C ILE A 50 -10.76 -23.90 -19.94
N VAL A 51 -9.53 -23.77 -19.44
CA VAL A 51 -8.38 -24.59 -19.88
C VAL A 51 -8.51 -26.06 -19.48
N ALA A 52 -9.23 -26.34 -18.38
CA ALA A 52 -9.51 -27.70 -17.95
C ALA A 52 -10.52 -28.41 -18.86
N GLN A 53 -11.39 -27.67 -19.56
CA GLN A 53 -12.44 -28.21 -20.43
C GLN A 53 -11.92 -28.70 -21.79
N TYR A 54 -10.73 -28.26 -22.21
CA TYR A 54 -10.12 -28.72 -23.46
C TYR A 54 -9.69 -30.19 -23.38
N ALA A 55 -9.99 -30.94 -24.43
CA ALA A 55 -9.54 -32.33 -24.58
C ALA A 55 -7.99 -32.37 -24.56
N PRO A 56 -7.39 -33.44 -24.01
CA PRO A 56 -5.95 -33.60 -23.95
C PRO A 56 -5.38 -33.67 -25.38
N SER A 57 -4.76 -32.56 -25.80
CA SER A 57 -4.11 -32.36 -27.09
C SER A 57 -2.77 -31.68 -26.85
N VAL A 58 -1.84 -31.75 -27.81
CA VAL A 58 -0.51 -31.13 -27.65
C VAL A 58 -0.63 -29.63 -27.35
N ALA A 59 -1.53 -28.93 -28.06
CA ALA A 59 -1.79 -27.51 -27.82
C ALA A 59 -2.36 -27.21 -26.42
N ALA A 60 -3.36 -27.99 -25.98
CA ALA A 60 -3.93 -27.83 -24.63
C ALA A 60 -2.91 -28.16 -23.53
N THR A 61 -2.05 -29.16 -23.74
CA THR A 61 -0.98 -29.53 -22.82
C THR A 61 0.08 -28.43 -22.72
N ILE A 62 0.49 -27.84 -23.85
CA ILE A 62 1.40 -26.69 -23.87
C ILE A 62 0.79 -25.51 -23.11
N ALA A 63 -0.50 -25.20 -23.34
CA ALA A 63 -1.19 -24.13 -22.63
C ALA A 63 -1.26 -24.37 -21.11
N ARG A 64 -1.57 -25.61 -20.68
CA ARG A 64 -1.55 -26.01 -19.27
C ARG A 64 -0.15 -25.87 -18.67
N LEU A 65 0.88 -26.34 -19.36
CA LEU A 65 2.27 -26.22 -18.93
C LEU A 65 2.69 -24.75 -18.80
N ALA A 66 2.32 -23.91 -19.77
CA ALA A 66 2.62 -22.49 -19.75
C ALA A 66 2.01 -21.79 -18.52
N ILE A 67 0.76 -22.11 -18.17
CA ILE A 67 0.12 -21.57 -16.95
C ILE A 67 0.84 -22.04 -15.69
N VAL A 68 1.24 -23.32 -15.61
CA VAL A 68 1.97 -23.85 -14.45
C VAL A 68 3.33 -23.16 -14.28
N ILE A 69 4.09 -23.01 -15.37
CA ILE A 69 5.38 -22.30 -15.33
C ILE A 69 5.17 -20.83 -14.96
N MET A 70 4.19 -20.15 -15.56
CA MET A 70 3.86 -18.76 -15.26
C MET A 70 3.53 -18.58 -13.78
N VAL A 71 2.66 -19.42 -13.22
CA VAL A 71 2.26 -19.37 -11.80
C VAL A 71 3.44 -19.71 -10.89
N GLY A 72 4.23 -20.73 -11.24
CA GLY A 72 5.41 -21.13 -10.49
C GLY A 72 6.46 -20.02 -10.39
N LEU A 73 6.67 -19.25 -11.45
CA LEU A 73 7.58 -18.10 -11.46
C LEU A 73 6.96 -16.85 -10.82
N SER A 74 5.64 -16.69 -10.91
CA SER A 74 4.94 -15.52 -10.36
C SER A 74 4.74 -15.59 -8.85
N TYR A 75 4.56 -16.79 -8.28
CA TYR A 75 4.32 -16.96 -6.85
C TYR A 75 5.48 -16.41 -5.98
N PRO A 76 6.76 -16.72 -6.23
CA PRO A 76 7.88 -16.14 -5.48
C PRO A 76 7.92 -14.60 -5.57
N LEU A 77 7.63 -14.03 -6.75
CA LEU A 77 7.62 -12.59 -6.97
C LEU A 77 6.50 -11.89 -6.19
N GLN A 78 5.35 -12.55 -6.01
CA GLN A 78 4.20 -12.01 -5.27
C GLN A 78 4.36 -12.17 -3.74
N VAL A 79 5.09 -13.18 -3.27
CA VAL A 79 5.35 -13.37 -1.84
C VAL A 79 6.18 -12.22 -1.26
N HIS A 80 7.07 -11.61 -2.06
CA HIS A 80 7.89 -10.48 -1.60
C HIS A 80 7.07 -9.26 -1.13
N PRO A 81 6.17 -8.66 -1.94
CA PRO A 81 5.30 -7.57 -1.49
C PRO A 81 4.26 -8.03 -0.46
N CYS A 82 3.78 -9.29 -0.54
CA CYS A 82 2.87 -9.85 0.46
C CYS A 82 3.52 -9.86 1.85
N ARG A 83 4.78 -10.31 1.92
CA ARG A 83 5.58 -10.29 3.15
C ARG A 83 5.75 -8.88 3.69
N ALA A 84 6.13 -7.92 2.85
CA ALA A 84 6.31 -6.52 3.28
C ALA A 84 5.01 -5.94 3.87
N SER A 85 3.87 -6.26 3.26
CA SER A 85 2.55 -5.83 3.73
C SER A 85 2.20 -6.46 5.09
N LEU A 86 2.50 -7.74 5.28
CA LEU A 86 2.23 -8.45 6.52
C LEU A 86 3.15 -8.04 7.67
N ASP A 87 4.44 -7.76 7.43
CA ASP A 87 5.33 -7.22 8.46
C ASP A 87 4.82 -5.84 8.93
N ALA A 88 4.39 -4.98 8.00
CA ALA A 88 3.79 -3.69 8.32
C ALA A 88 2.51 -3.83 9.17
N VAL A 89 1.63 -4.78 8.83
CA VAL A 89 0.42 -5.07 9.63
C VAL A 89 0.77 -5.64 11.00
N SER A 90 1.76 -6.53 11.11
CA SER A 90 2.17 -7.11 12.39
C SER A 90 2.79 -6.10 13.36
N ARG A 91 3.39 -5.04 12.79
CA ARG A 91 3.95 -3.89 13.53
C ARG A 91 2.92 -2.78 13.75
N TRP A 92 1.78 -2.84 13.07
CA TRP A 92 0.70 -1.87 13.25
C TRP A 92 0.15 -2.04 14.67
N ARG A 93 0.70 -1.23 15.58
CA ARG A 93 0.10 -0.97 16.87
C ARG A 93 -1.00 0.03 16.61
N PRO A 94 -2.30 -0.32 16.79
CA PRO A 94 -3.33 0.68 16.83
C PRO A 94 -2.99 1.59 18.01
N GLN A 95 -2.51 2.79 17.72
CA GLN A 95 -2.42 3.87 18.70
C GLN A 95 -3.85 4.31 18.97
N SER A 96 -4.59 3.47 19.69
CA SER A 96 -5.85 3.84 20.31
C SER A 96 -5.52 4.95 21.30
N SER A 97 -5.70 6.18 20.83
CA SER A 97 -6.31 7.24 21.64
C SER A 97 -5.73 7.40 23.05
N ARG A 98 -4.40 7.55 23.17
CA ARG A 98 -3.74 7.94 24.43
C ARG A 98 -2.82 9.15 24.33
N ALA A 99 -2.81 9.86 23.21
CA ALA A 99 -2.08 11.11 23.06
C ALA A 99 -3.01 12.34 23.18
N ALA A 100 -4.03 12.28 24.06
CA ALA A 100 -4.97 13.37 24.32
C ALA A 100 -5.05 13.76 25.81
N SER A 101 -4.05 13.44 26.62
CA SER A 101 -4.06 13.77 28.06
C SER A 101 -2.80 14.46 28.59
N ASP A 102 -1.97 15.06 27.74
CA ASP A 102 -0.89 15.93 28.26
C ASP A 102 -0.62 17.12 27.33
N ARG A 103 -1.57 18.06 27.32
CA ARG A 103 -1.35 19.43 26.84
C ARG A 103 -1.03 20.28 28.08
N SER A 104 0.24 20.31 28.48
CA SER A 104 0.75 21.38 29.33
C SER A 104 1.09 22.60 28.45
N PRO A 105 0.55 23.80 28.73
CA PRO A 105 0.67 24.96 27.85
C PRO A 105 1.86 25.81 28.26
N ASN A 106 3.09 25.33 28.08
CA ASN A 106 4.27 26.21 28.04
C ASN A 106 5.49 25.43 27.56
N ASP A 107 5.78 25.46 26.25
CA ASP A 107 7.15 25.70 25.83
C ASP A 107 7.26 26.06 24.35
N THR A 108 7.98 27.14 24.12
CA THR A 108 8.36 27.75 22.85
C THR A 108 9.48 26.95 22.16
N SER A 109 9.35 26.80 20.83
CA SER A 109 10.38 26.40 19.85
C SER A 109 10.84 24.92 19.76
N PRO A 110 10.61 24.23 18.63
CA PRO A 110 11.27 22.97 18.29
C PRO A 110 12.47 23.25 17.39
N SER A 111 13.61 23.58 17.98
CA SER A 111 14.89 23.58 17.27
C SER A 111 15.89 22.69 17.99
N ARG A 112 16.17 21.55 17.34
CA ARG A 112 17.46 20.84 17.42
C ARG A 112 17.78 20.14 18.77
N ALA A 113 16.99 19.17 19.18
CA ALA A 113 17.40 18.28 20.27
C ALA A 113 16.90 16.84 20.08
N SER A 114 17.44 16.13 19.09
CA SER A 114 17.38 14.65 19.09
C SER A 114 18.47 14.05 18.19
N LEU A 115 19.72 14.51 18.33
CA LEU A 115 20.89 13.89 17.71
C LEU A 115 22.11 14.10 18.61
N LEU A 116 22.14 13.42 19.76
CA LEU A 116 23.29 12.90 20.52
C LEU A 116 22.84 12.65 21.98
N GLY A 117 23.12 11.45 22.48
CA GLY A 117 22.52 10.89 23.68
C GLY A 117 22.94 11.52 25.01
N GLY A 118 22.24 11.10 26.07
CA GLY A 118 22.54 11.45 27.44
C GLY A 118 21.74 10.62 28.45
N ASN A 119 22.16 9.38 28.70
CA ASN A 119 21.75 8.62 29.88
C ASN A 119 22.73 8.92 31.02
N SER A 120 22.29 9.67 32.03
CA SER A 120 22.79 9.61 33.42
C SER A 120 21.92 8.56 34.14
N ALA A 121 22.30 7.73 35.10
CA ALA A 121 23.43 7.58 36.03
C ALA A 121 23.51 6.05 36.36
N THR A 122 24.50 5.43 37.03
CA THR A 122 24.90 5.63 38.44
C THR A 122 26.01 4.60 38.76
N HIS A 123 27.18 5.08 39.21
CA HIS A 123 28.07 4.55 40.25
C HIS A 123 28.26 3.03 40.49
N ASN A 124 29.48 2.51 40.28
CA ASN A 124 30.34 1.94 41.33
C ASN A 124 31.75 1.55 40.83
N THR A 125 32.68 1.59 41.77
CA THR A 125 34.15 1.59 41.65
C THR A 125 34.74 0.18 41.57
N THR A 126 35.98 0.08 41.05
CA THR A 126 37.06 -0.85 41.48
C THR A 126 37.53 -1.89 40.44
N SER A 127 38.74 -1.62 39.91
CA SER A 127 39.80 -2.52 39.41
C SER A 127 39.50 -3.98 39.01
N LYS A 128 39.91 -4.37 37.79
CA LYS A 128 41.01 -5.34 37.51
C LYS A 128 41.03 -5.76 36.04
N LEU A 129 42.24 -5.96 35.53
CA LEU A 129 42.58 -6.55 34.23
C LEU A 129 41.96 -7.95 34.09
N THR A 130 41.40 -8.28 32.92
CA THR A 130 41.61 -9.53 32.17
C THR A 130 40.84 -9.52 30.82
N PRO A 131 41.38 -10.12 29.75
CA PRO A 131 40.67 -10.34 28.49
C PRO A 131 39.96 -11.72 28.45
N SER A 132 38.88 -11.81 27.66
CA SER A 132 38.11 -13.03 27.30
C SER A 132 36.90 -13.38 28.21
N PRO A 133 35.95 -14.24 27.77
CA PRO A 133 34.94 -14.02 26.73
C PRO A 133 33.53 -14.30 27.31
N SER A 134 32.56 -13.39 27.19
CA SER A 134 31.15 -13.76 27.43
C SER A 134 30.15 -12.68 26.99
N ASN A 135 29.07 -13.17 26.36
CA ASN A 135 27.73 -12.62 26.36
C ASN A 135 27.57 -11.11 26.21
N ARG A 136 27.58 -10.64 24.96
CA ARG A 136 26.75 -9.50 24.58
C ARG A 136 25.47 -10.03 23.92
N PRO A 137 24.28 -9.87 24.54
CA PRO A 137 23.03 -10.08 23.82
C PRO A 137 22.94 -9.01 22.73
N ARG A 138 22.95 -9.44 21.47
CA ARG A 138 22.82 -8.53 20.32
C ARG A 138 21.37 -8.03 20.27
N PRO A 139 21.12 -6.71 20.24
CA PRO A 139 19.78 -6.17 20.08
C PRO A 139 19.36 -6.19 18.59
N ASP A 140 18.15 -6.71 18.34
CA ASP A 140 17.35 -6.59 17.10
C ASP A 140 17.89 -7.22 15.79
N GLU A 141 18.15 -8.52 15.79
CA GLU A 141 17.81 -9.32 14.60
C GLU A 141 16.28 -9.39 14.53
N MET A 142 15.67 -8.89 13.45
CA MET A 142 14.26 -9.13 13.17
C MET A 142 14.04 -10.64 13.13
N SER A 143 13.55 -11.17 14.26
CA SER A 143 13.45 -12.59 14.59
C SER A 143 13.31 -13.45 13.34
N GLU A 144 14.39 -14.12 12.98
CA GLU A 144 14.44 -15.06 11.86
C GLU A 144 13.31 -16.11 12.01
N LEU A 145 12.91 -16.39 13.25
CA LEU A 145 11.73 -17.19 13.61
C LEU A 145 10.39 -16.52 13.26
N ARG A 146 10.21 -15.21 13.48
CA ARG A 146 9.01 -14.48 13.01
C ARG A 146 8.97 -14.43 11.49
N PHE A 147 10.12 -14.21 10.85
CA PHE A 147 10.27 -14.20 9.40
C PHE A 147 9.95 -15.57 8.78
N ALA A 148 10.51 -16.65 9.33
CA ALA A 148 10.21 -18.02 8.91
C ALA A 148 8.75 -18.37 9.18
N CYS A 149 8.24 -18.09 10.38
CA CYS A 149 6.86 -18.38 10.77
C CYS A 149 5.84 -17.71 9.84
N LEU A 150 6.04 -16.44 9.49
CA LEU A 150 5.15 -15.70 8.59
C LEU A 150 5.10 -16.36 7.20
N THR A 151 6.26 -16.73 6.66
CA THR A 151 6.35 -17.33 5.33
C THR A 151 5.76 -18.75 5.32
N THR A 152 6.03 -19.54 6.36
CA THR A 152 5.43 -20.86 6.56
C THR A 152 3.92 -20.77 6.70
N LEU A 153 3.40 -19.79 7.44
CA LEU A 153 1.97 -19.56 7.59
C LEU A 153 1.32 -19.22 6.26
N ILE A 154 1.92 -18.33 5.45
CA ILE A 154 1.41 -17.98 4.10
C ILE A 154 1.35 -19.22 3.22
N ILE A 155 2.41 -20.04 3.21
CA ILE A 155 2.45 -21.27 2.39
C ILE A 155 1.40 -22.28 2.86
N ILE A 156 1.26 -22.48 4.17
CA ILE A 156 0.24 -23.39 4.73
C ILE A 156 -1.17 -22.90 4.38
N LEU A 157 -1.48 -21.62 4.59
CA LEU A 157 -2.79 -21.07 4.26
C LEU A 157 -3.08 -21.16 2.76
N SER A 158 -2.10 -20.84 1.92
CA SER A 158 -2.21 -21.01 0.45
C SER A 158 -2.48 -22.46 0.06
N TYR A 159 -1.78 -23.41 0.67
CA TYR A 159 -1.97 -24.84 0.44
C TYR A 159 -3.35 -25.33 0.92
N LEU A 160 -3.83 -24.86 2.06
CA LEU A 160 -5.16 -25.18 2.56
C LEU A 160 -6.26 -24.65 1.62
N VAL A 161 -6.11 -23.42 1.11
CA VAL A 161 -7.01 -22.87 0.10
C VAL A 161 -6.96 -23.73 -1.17
N ALA A 162 -5.78 -24.13 -1.64
CA ALA A 162 -5.65 -24.98 -2.82
C ALA A 162 -6.30 -26.37 -2.63
N MET A 163 -6.26 -26.95 -1.43
CA MET A 163 -6.88 -28.24 -1.12
C MET A 163 -8.40 -28.16 -0.93
N THR A 164 -8.91 -27.04 -0.43
CA THR A 164 -10.36 -26.87 -0.16
C THR A 164 -11.13 -26.34 -1.37
N VAL A 165 -10.45 -25.68 -2.31
CA VAL A 165 -11.08 -25.06 -3.47
C VAL A 165 -11.10 -26.01 -4.65
N SER A 166 -12.29 -26.49 -5.01
CA SER A 166 -12.51 -27.23 -6.26
C SER A 166 -12.92 -26.33 -7.44
N SER A 167 -13.13 -25.03 -7.20
CA SER A 167 -13.72 -24.13 -8.20
C SER A 167 -13.07 -22.73 -8.17
N LEU A 168 -12.29 -22.42 -9.21
CA LEU A 168 -11.50 -21.18 -9.31
C LEU A 168 -12.37 -19.92 -9.40
N ASP A 169 -13.54 -20.01 -10.02
CA ASP A 169 -14.53 -18.93 -10.13
C ASP A 169 -14.92 -18.37 -8.75
N LYS A 170 -15.16 -19.23 -7.77
CA LYS A 170 -15.56 -18.83 -6.41
C LYS A 170 -14.44 -18.08 -5.69
N VAL A 171 -13.20 -18.55 -5.85
CA VAL A 171 -12.04 -17.87 -5.24
C VAL A 171 -11.82 -16.51 -5.88
N LEU A 172 -11.86 -16.43 -7.20
CA LEU A 172 -11.71 -15.17 -7.92
C LEU A 172 -12.82 -14.18 -7.54
N ALA A 173 -14.07 -14.65 -7.38
CA ALA A 173 -15.18 -13.82 -6.92
C ALA A 173 -14.98 -13.31 -5.48
N TYR A 174 -14.53 -14.16 -4.56
CA TYR A 174 -14.23 -13.77 -3.18
C TYR A 174 -13.08 -12.75 -3.11
N VAL A 175 -11.98 -13.01 -3.82
CA VAL A 175 -10.81 -12.11 -3.85
C VAL A 175 -11.16 -10.78 -4.52
N GLY A 176 -11.94 -10.79 -5.60
CA GLY A 176 -12.42 -9.58 -6.25
C GLY A 176 -13.31 -8.73 -5.34
N SER A 177 -14.32 -9.36 -4.72
CA SER A 177 -15.27 -8.64 -3.85
C SER A 177 -14.64 -8.10 -2.57
N THR A 178 -13.65 -8.77 -1.99
CA THR A 178 -12.99 -8.32 -0.75
C THR A 178 -11.77 -7.44 -1.03
N GLY A 179 -10.83 -7.92 -1.83
CA GLY A 179 -9.58 -7.22 -2.12
C GLY A 179 -9.76 -6.03 -3.05
N SER A 180 -10.44 -6.22 -4.19
CA SER A 180 -10.61 -5.13 -5.16
C SER A 180 -11.49 -4.01 -4.61
N THR A 181 -12.57 -4.33 -3.89
CA THR A 181 -13.43 -3.31 -3.27
C THR A 181 -12.67 -2.47 -2.24
N SER A 182 -11.84 -3.12 -1.42
CA SER A 182 -11.04 -2.42 -0.42
C SER A 182 -10.04 -1.45 -1.06
N ILE A 183 -9.32 -1.89 -2.08
CA ILE A 183 -8.24 -1.09 -2.69
C ILE A 183 -8.79 -0.04 -3.66
N SER A 184 -9.85 -0.35 -4.41
CA SER A 184 -10.37 0.51 -5.47
C SER A 184 -11.43 1.51 -5.00
N PHE A 185 -12.20 1.17 -3.94
CA PHE A 185 -13.28 2.04 -3.45
C PHE A 185 -13.06 2.55 -2.02
N ILE A 186 -12.65 1.69 -1.09
CA ILE A 186 -12.51 2.08 0.32
C ILE A 186 -11.29 2.98 0.53
N LEU A 187 -10.12 2.59 0.02
CA LEU A 187 -8.86 3.29 0.26
C LEU A 187 -8.82 4.70 -0.37
N PRO A 188 -9.26 4.93 -1.62
CA PRO A 188 -9.37 6.28 -2.18
C PRO A 188 -10.37 7.14 -1.41
N GLY A 189 -11.51 6.58 -0.99
CA GLY A 189 -12.52 7.28 -0.17
C GLY A 189 -11.99 7.70 1.21
N LEU A 190 -11.24 6.82 1.88
CA LEU A 190 -10.63 7.10 3.17
C LEU A 190 -9.54 8.17 3.07
N PHE A 191 -8.72 8.16 2.01
CA PHE A 191 -7.72 9.20 1.76
C PHE A 191 -8.34 10.54 1.43
N TYR A 192 -9.40 10.55 0.61
CA TYR A 192 -10.16 11.77 0.35
C TYR A 192 -10.71 12.33 1.67
N TYR A 193 -11.37 11.52 2.48
CA TYR A 193 -11.88 11.95 3.79
C TYR A 193 -10.77 12.49 4.72
N LYS A 194 -9.61 11.82 4.79
CA LYS A 194 -8.48 12.27 5.63
C LYS A 194 -7.82 13.55 5.13
N ILE A 195 -7.77 13.78 3.82
CA ILE A 195 -7.19 15.00 3.23
C ILE A 195 -8.20 16.16 3.32
N SER A 196 -9.49 15.88 3.18
CA SER A 196 -10.59 16.86 3.26
C SER A 196 -11.06 17.16 4.69
N ALA A 197 -10.57 16.44 5.71
CA ALA A 197 -10.86 16.76 7.10
C ALA A 197 -10.15 18.07 7.50
N PRO A 198 -10.88 19.09 8.01
CA PRO A 198 -10.37 20.43 8.28
C PRO A 198 -9.29 20.51 9.39
N ASP A 199 -9.00 19.42 10.10
CA ASP A 199 -7.96 19.34 11.13
C ASP A 199 -6.55 19.00 10.58
N SER A 200 -6.35 18.95 9.26
CA SER A 200 -5.00 18.79 8.69
C SER A 200 -4.27 20.14 8.65
N PRO A 201 -3.02 20.25 9.16
CA PRO A 201 -2.27 21.51 9.23
C PRO A 201 -1.99 22.16 7.87
N HIS A 202 -2.22 21.45 6.75
CA HIS A 202 -2.13 21.99 5.39
C HIS A 202 -3.41 22.72 4.97
N ALA A 203 -4.59 22.24 5.35
CA ALA A 203 -5.86 22.93 5.10
C ALA A 203 -5.94 24.23 5.91
N GLN A 204 -5.44 24.21 7.15
CA GLN A 204 -5.40 25.40 8.01
C GLN A 204 -4.38 26.45 7.55
N ARG A 205 -3.38 26.06 6.74
CA ARG A 205 -2.48 27.02 6.07
C ARG A 205 -3.13 27.66 4.85
N LEU A 206 -3.81 26.87 4.02
CA LEU A 206 -4.53 27.40 2.85
C LEU A 206 -5.66 28.35 3.23
N VAL A 207 -6.44 28.04 4.28
CA VAL A 207 -7.47 28.94 4.79
C VAL A 207 -6.87 30.22 5.38
N LYS A 208 -5.71 30.11 6.05
CA LYS A 208 -5.03 31.27 6.62
C LYS A 208 -4.43 32.19 5.55
N ASP A 209 -3.92 31.62 4.46
CA ASP A 209 -3.43 32.37 3.31
C ASP A 209 -4.59 33.09 2.58
N GLU A 210 -5.79 32.50 2.50
CA GLU A 210 -7.00 33.16 1.97
C GLU A 210 -7.50 34.29 2.89
N ASP A 211 -7.51 34.09 4.21
CA ASP A 211 -7.91 35.13 5.17
C ASP A 211 -6.94 36.33 5.16
N ASP A 212 -5.63 36.07 4.99
CA ASP A 212 -4.60 37.11 4.89
C ASP A 212 -4.69 37.87 3.55
N GLU A 213 -5.09 37.23 2.43
CA GLU A 213 -5.33 37.89 1.14
C GLU A 213 -6.64 38.74 1.13
N VAL A 214 -7.67 38.35 1.88
CA VAL A 214 -8.92 39.12 2.00
C VAL A 214 -8.74 40.40 2.84
N TYR A 215 -7.78 40.41 3.78
CA TYR A 215 -7.46 41.60 4.58
C TYR A 215 -6.56 42.61 3.86
N ASP A 216 -5.84 42.21 2.81
CA ASP A 216 -4.91 43.07 2.06
C ASP A 216 -5.52 43.62 0.75
N SER A 217 -6.83 43.47 0.55
CA SER A 217 -7.55 44.17 -0.53
C SER A 217 -7.92 45.60 -0.09
N PRO A 218 -7.30 46.65 -0.65
CA PRO A 218 -7.68 48.02 -0.36
C PRO A 218 -8.82 48.39 -1.31
N ASP A 219 -10.07 48.21 -0.88
CA ASP A 219 -11.12 49.07 -1.41
C ASP A 219 -12.02 49.60 -0.30
N GLY A 220 -12.14 50.91 -0.32
CA GLY A 220 -12.71 51.75 0.72
C GLY A 220 -12.47 53.21 0.37
N GLY A 221 -12.86 53.60 -0.85
CA GLY A 221 -12.95 55.01 -1.21
C GLY A 221 -14.01 55.75 -0.39
N ALA A 222 -13.66 56.95 0.09
CA ALA A 222 -14.59 58.04 0.42
C ALA A 222 -13.83 59.38 0.41
N VAL A 223 -13.90 60.16 -0.68
CA VAL A 223 -14.62 61.46 -0.85
C VAL A 223 -14.29 62.61 0.14
N ASP A 224 -14.06 63.79 -0.46
CA ASP A 224 -14.14 65.18 0.08
C ASP A 224 -12.88 65.70 0.82
N ALA A 225 -12.33 66.92 0.68
CA ALA A 225 -12.69 68.21 0.08
C ALA A 225 -11.35 68.91 -0.31
N GLY A 226 -11.23 69.80 -1.31
CA GLY A 226 -11.71 71.18 -1.28
C GLY A 226 -10.55 72.19 -1.12
N GLU A 227 -10.41 73.05 -2.13
CA GLU A 227 -9.85 74.43 -2.13
C GLU A 227 -8.34 74.71 -1.97
N GLY A 228 -7.82 75.56 -2.87
CA GLY A 228 -6.66 76.43 -2.64
C GLY A 228 -5.73 76.62 -3.82
#